data_AF-A0A2T2T2L5-F1
#
_entry.id   AF-A0A2T2T2L5-F1
#
_cell.length_a   1.000
_cell.length_b   1.000
_cell.length_c   1.000
_cell.angle_alpha   90.00
_cell.angle_beta   90.00
_cell.angle_gamma   90.00
#
_symmetry.space_group_name_H-M   'P 1'
#
loop_
_entity.id
_entity.type
_entity.pdbx_description
1 polymer ?
#
loop_
_entity_poly.entity_id
_entity_poly.type
_entity_poly.pdbx_seq_one_letter_code
_entity_poly.pdbx_strand_id
1 'polypeptide(L)' 'LFAAFGAVAGMLALNGLPRPYNPLFYSDRFRGASDDRFFLHVAASDGQFDVEDTAALLQRLGARHIELVKDDGSADV' A
#
# COMPACT_ATOMS: atom_id res chain seq x y z
N LEU A 1 -31.17 8.40 9.23
CA LEU A 1 -30.79 7.01 8.86
C LEU A 1 -30.17 6.95 7.45
N PHE A 2 -30.87 7.36 6.38
CA PHE A 2 -30.31 7.35 5.01
C PHE A 2 -29.01 8.14 4.83
N ALA A 3 -28.88 9.30 5.49
CA ALA A 3 -27.64 10.09 5.44
C ALA A 3 -26.42 9.35 6.03
N ALA A 4 -26.61 8.57 7.10
CA ALA A 4 -25.53 7.79 7.70
C ALA A 4 -25.09 6.64 6.78
N PHE A 5 -26.04 5.96 6.13
CA PHE A 5 -25.72 4.93 5.12
C PHE A 5 -25.03 5.52 3.89
N GLY A 6 -25.50 6.66 3.39
CA GLY A 6 -24.86 7.36 2.28
C GLY A 6 -23.42 7.80 2.61
N ALA A 7 -23.18 8.28 3.83
CA ALA A 7 -21.84 8.66 4.28
C ALA A 7 -20.89 7.46 4.37
N VAL A 8 -21.30 6.35 4.98
CA VAL A 8 -20.45 5.15 5.10
C VAL A 8 -20.22 4.50 3.74
N ALA A 9 -21.27 4.30 2.94
CA ALA A 9 -21.15 3.72 1.61
C ALA A 9 -20.31 4.59 0.67
N GLY A 10 -20.52 5.91 0.71
CA GLY A 10 -19.73 6.87 -0.06
C GLY A 10 -18.25 6.87 0.34
N MET A 11 -17.95 6.87 1.64
CA MET A 11 -16.57 6.80 2.13
C MET A 11 -15.89 5.50 1.67
N LEU A 12 -16.54 4.34 1.79
CA LEU A 12 -15.95 3.08 1.35
C LEU A 12 -15.69 3.08 -0.16
N ALA A 13 -16.68 3.47 -0.97
CA ALA A 13 -16.54 3.51 -2.42
C ALA A 13 -15.43 4.46 -2.89
N LEU A 14 -15.36 5.67 -2.33
CA LEU A 14 -14.35 6.67 -2.69
C LEU A 14 -12.93 6.28 -2.27
N ASN A 15 -12.78 5.48 -1.21
CA ASN A 15 -11.49 4.92 -0.79
C ASN A 15 -11.15 3.61 -1.51
N GLY A 16 -11.99 3.14 -2.46
CA GLY A 16 -11.76 1.88 -3.18
C GLY A 16 -11.90 0.64 -2.31
N LEU A 17 -12.77 0.69 -1.29
CA LEU A 17 -13.10 -0.43 -0.41
C LEU A 17 -14.45 -1.05 -0.80
N PRO A 18 -14.65 -2.36 -0.61
CA PRO A 18 -13.78 -3.34 0.05
C PRO A 18 -12.66 -3.84 -0.87
N ARG A 19 -11.42 -3.81 -0.37
CA ARG A 19 -10.23 -4.32 -1.05
C ARG A 19 -9.64 -5.49 -0.26
N PRO A 20 -10.19 -6.72 -0.43
CA PRO A 20 -9.78 -7.87 0.39
C PRO A 20 -8.33 -8.31 0.11
N TYR A 21 -7.81 -8.00 -1.08
CA TYR A 21 -6.43 -8.26 -1.47
C TYR A 21 -5.63 -6.97 -1.66
N ASN A 22 -4.44 -6.91 -1.08
CA ASN A 22 -3.44 -5.88 -1.32
C ASN A 22 -2.06 -6.54 -1.35
N PRO A 23 -1.23 -6.34 -2.40
CA PRO A 23 0.09 -6.97 -2.51
C PRO A 23 1.01 -6.72 -1.31
N LEU A 24 0.83 -5.59 -0.60
CA LEU A 24 1.58 -5.29 0.62
C LEU A 24 1.40 -6.33 1.73
N PHE A 25 0.34 -7.14 1.68
CA PHE A 25 0.13 -8.24 2.61
C PHE A 25 1.13 -9.39 2.45
N TYR A 26 1.89 -9.46 1.36
CA TYR A 26 2.99 -10.43 1.21
C TYR A 26 4.22 -10.11 2.06
N SER A 27 4.38 -8.88 2.53
CA SER A 27 5.45 -8.54 3.46
C SER A 27 5.03 -8.93 4.88
N ASP A 28 5.76 -9.88 5.49
CA ASP A 28 5.55 -10.29 6.89
C ASP A 28 5.58 -9.10 7.87
N ARG A 29 6.33 -8.06 7.52
CA ARG A 29 6.48 -6.84 8.33
C ARG A 29 5.24 -5.96 8.26
N PHE A 30 4.43 -6.04 7.20
CA PHE A 30 3.27 -5.16 7.02
C PHE A 30 2.19 -5.36 8.09
N ARG A 31 2.21 -6.49 8.81
CA ARG A 31 1.35 -6.72 10.00
C ARG A 31 1.45 -5.64 11.08
N GLY A 32 2.57 -4.90 11.14
CA GLY A 32 2.76 -3.80 12.08
C GLY A 32 2.31 -2.42 11.56
N ALA A 33 1.73 -2.33 10.35
CA ALA A 33 1.33 -1.06 9.74
C ALA A 33 0.22 -0.34 10.50
N SER A 34 -0.58 -1.07 11.27
CA SER A 34 -1.65 -0.52 12.10
C SER A 34 -1.31 -0.42 13.59
N ASP A 35 -0.05 -0.66 13.97
CA ASP A 35 0.38 -0.74 15.37
C ASP A 35 1.56 0.21 15.65
N ASP A 36 2.79 -0.27 15.50
CA ASP A 36 4.01 0.41 15.95
C ASP A 36 4.90 0.96 14.82
N ARG A 37 4.54 0.71 13.55
CA ARG A 37 5.40 1.00 12.40
C ARG A 37 4.71 1.87 11.35
N PHE A 38 5.51 2.77 10.77
CA PHE A 38 5.14 3.53 9.58
C PHE A 38 5.72 2.89 8.32
N PHE A 39 4.93 2.90 7.25
CA PHE A 39 5.30 2.34 5.95
C PHE A 39 5.14 3.40 4.88
N LEU A 40 6.08 3.40 3.93
CA LEU A 40 6.00 4.18 2.70
C LEU A 40 6.01 3.19 1.54
N HIS A 41 5.02 3.31 0.67
CA HIS A 41 4.88 2.48 -0.53
C HIS A 41 5.02 3.37 -1.76
N VAL A 42 5.91 2.97 -2.68
CA VAL A 42 6.08 3.59 -3.99
C VAL A 42 5.58 2.59 -5.02
N ALA A 43 4.57 2.98 -5.79
CA ALA A 43 3.94 2.10 -6.76
C ALA A 43 4.80 1.97 -8.02
N ALA A 44 4.98 0.73 -8.50
CA ALA A 44 5.71 0.47 -9.75
C ALA A 44 5.00 1.00 -11.00
N SER A 45 3.72 1.40 -10.88
CA SER A 45 2.97 2.05 -11.96
C SER A 45 3.37 3.52 -12.20
N ASP A 46 4.17 4.12 -11.32
CA ASP A 46 4.71 5.46 -11.54
C ASP A 46 5.76 5.43 -12.66
N GLY A 47 5.64 6.30 -13.65
CA GLY A 47 6.58 6.36 -14.78
C GLY A 47 8.00 6.78 -14.42
N GLN A 48 8.22 7.29 -13.21
CA GLN A 48 9.54 7.61 -12.67
C GLN A 48 10.06 6.55 -11.69
N PHE A 49 9.32 5.47 -11.46
CA PHE A 49 9.78 4.41 -10.59
C PHE A 49 10.93 3.64 -11.23
N ASP A 50 12.08 3.69 -10.58
CA ASP A 50 13.21 2.78 -10.80
C ASP A 50 13.55 2.08 -9.48
N VAL A 51 13.82 0.77 -9.54
CA VAL A 51 14.01 -0.06 -8.34
C VAL A 51 15.25 0.37 -7.55
N GLU A 52 16.34 0.67 -8.25
CA GLU A 52 17.64 0.96 -7.65
C GLU A 52 17.67 2.39 -7.12
N ASP A 53 17.22 3.36 -7.93
CA ASP A 53 17.18 4.77 -7.54
C ASP A 53 16.18 5.02 -6.40
N THR A 54 15.01 4.38 -6.44
CA THR A 54 14.01 4.52 -5.37
C THR A 54 14.52 3.90 -4.07
N ALA A 55 15.16 2.73 -4.13
CA ALA A 55 15.76 2.12 -2.94
C ALA A 55 16.87 3.02 -2.35
N ALA A 56 17.74 3.58 -3.20
CA ALA A 56 18.77 4.51 -2.77
C ALA A 56 18.19 5.79 -2.14
N LEU A 57 17.12 6.34 -2.72
CA LEU A 57 16.39 7.49 -2.15
C LEU A 57 15.83 7.16 -0.76
N LEU A 58 15.10 6.06 -0.62
CA LEU A 58 14.51 5.63 0.65
C LEU A 58 15.59 5.39 1.72
N GLN A 59 16.72 4.80 1.33
CA GLN A 59 17.86 4.59 2.22
C GLN A 59 18.42 5.92 2.74
N ARG A 60 18.57 6.92 1.86
CA ARG A 60 19.03 8.27 2.21
C ARG A 60 18.05 9.01 3.10
N LEU A 61 16.75 8.75 2.96
CA LEU A 61 15.70 9.31 3.81
C LEU A 61 15.60 8.64 5.19
N GLY A 62 16.42 7.62 5.46
CA GLY A 62 16.49 6.95 6.77
C GLY A 62 15.52 5.77 6.91
N ALA A 63 15.12 5.13 5.81
CA ALA A 63 14.33 3.91 5.87
C ALA A 63 15.05 2.83 6.70
N ARG A 64 14.34 2.27 7.69
CA ARG A 64 14.87 1.19 8.55
C ARG A 64 14.91 -0.15 7.83
N HIS A 65 14.03 -0.34 6.86
CA HIS A 65 13.93 -1.54 6.05
C HIS A 65 13.34 -1.16 4.70
N ILE A 66 13.86 -1.77 3.64
CA ILE A 66 13.43 -1.55 2.26
C ILE A 66 13.21 -2.93 1.64
N GLU A 67 12.05 -3.13 1.04
CA GLU A 67 11.64 -4.40 0.43
C GLU A 67 10.92 -4.10 -0.88
N LEU A 68 11.31 -4.81 -1.94
CA LEU A 68 10.55 -4.82 -3.19
C LEU A 68 9.46 -5.89 -3.08
N VAL A 69 8.23 -5.45 -2.87
CA VAL A 69 7.06 -6.35 -2.85
C VAL A 69 6.62 -6.62 -4.29
N LYS A 70 6.58 -7.89 -4.67
CA LYS A 70 6.08 -8.32 -5.98
C LYS A 70 4.67 -8.87 -5.81
N ASP A 71 3.75 -8.39 -6.65
CA ASP A 71 2.46 -9.03 -6.83
C ASP A 71 2.67 -10.31 -7.66
N ASP A 72 2.07 -11.41 -7.24
CA ASP A 72 2.09 -12.67 -7.98
C ASP A 72 0.99 -12.73 -9.08
N GLY A 73 0.21 -11.66 -9.23
CA GLY A 73 -0.77 -11.48 -10.30
C GLY A 73 -2.05 -12.28 -10.08
N SER A 74 -2.28 -12.81 -8.87
CA SER A 74 -3.44 -13.63 -8.57
C SER A 74 -4.75 -12.85 -8.42
N ALA A 75 -4.70 -11.51 -8.36
CA ALA A 75 -5.87 -10.67 -8.07
C ALA A 75 -6.31 -9.73 -9.19
N ASP A 76 -5.60 -9.71 -10.33
CA ASP A 76 -6.01 -8.92 -11.50
C ASP A 76 -6.87 -9.79 -12.44
N VAL A 77 -8.08 -10.14 -11.98
CA VAL A 77 -9.19 -10.63 -12.82
C VAL A 77 -10.49 -9.93 -12.47
#